data_AF-X1N4V8-F1
#
_entry.id   AF-X1N4V8-F1
#
_cell.length_a   1.000
_cell.length_b   1.000
_cell.length_c   1.000
_cell.angle_alpha   90.00
_cell.angle_beta   90.00
_cell.angle_gamma   90.00
#
_symmetry.space_group_name_H-M   'P 1'
#
loop_
_entity.id
_entity.type
_entity.pdbx_description
1 polymer ?
#
loop_
_entity_poly.entity_id
_entity_poly.type
_entity_poly.pdbx_seq_one_letter_code
_entity_poly.pdbx_strand_id
1 'polypeptide(L)'
;AFADTMAEVFEQLAILVAKYGKPIIIASEFGSGYIDAQVGKLAVQKGIPCYLLPDHAAAVLSKLAQYAEYRRNLSPHGSSVLGPECQDNKS
;
A
#
# COMPACT_ATOMS: atom_id res chain seq x y z
N ALA A 1 -21.75 15.35 -1.80
CA ALA A 1 -21.17 15.81 -0.51
C ALA A 1 -20.31 14.71 0.12
N PHE A 2 -20.87 13.71 0.80
CA PHE A 2 -20.06 12.67 1.47
C PHE A 2 -19.20 11.84 0.50
N ALA A 3 -19.81 11.29 -0.56
CA ALA A 3 -19.10 10.45 -1.53
C ALA A 3 -17.97 11.21 -2.25
N ASP A 4 -18.21 12.49 -2.59
CA ASP A 4 -17.22 13.34 -3.26
C ASP A 4 -16.02 13.62 -2.33
N THR A 5 -16.27 13.93 -1.06
CA THR A 5 -15.22 14.10 -0.06
C THR A 5 -14.42 12.82 0.15
N MET A 6 -15.08 11.66 0.26
CA MET A 6 -14.39 10.38 0.41
C MET A 6 -13.56 10.02 -0.85
N ALA A 7 -14.09 10.31 -2.03
CA ALA A 7 -13.34 10.11 -3.28
C ALA A 7 -12.07 10.97 -3.34
N GLU A 8 -12.13 12.23 -2.89
CA GLU A 8 -10.97 13.11 -2.80
C GLU A 8 -9.94 12.60 -1.79
N VAL A 9 -10.39 12.15 -0.61
CA VAL A 9 -9.51 11.53 0.39
C VAL A 9 -8.80 10.32 -0.20
N PHE A 10 -9.50 9.45 -0.91
CA PHE A 10 -8.91 8.27 -1.53
C PHE A 10 -7.96 8.59 -2.68
N GLU A 11 -8.25 9.65 -3.44
CA GLU A 11 -7.31 10.17 -4.44
C GLU A 11 -5.99 10.61 -3.77
N GLN A 12 -6.07 11.39 -2.70
CA GLN A 12 -4.88 11.84 -1.97
C GLN A 12 -4.09 10.67 -1.37
N LEU A 13 -4.78 9.67 -0.83
CA LEU A 13 -4.12 8.46 -0.32
C LEU A 13 -3.43 7.67 -1.44
N ALA A 14 -4.06 7.52 -2.61
CA ALA A 14 -3.46 6.85 -3.75
C ALA A 14 -2.17 7.56 -4.23
N ILE A 15 -2.18 8.90 -4.24
CA ILE A 15 -0.99 9.71 -4.54
C ILE A 15 0.13 9.45 -3.51
N LEU A 16 -0.20 9.36 -2.21
CA LEU A 16 0.78 9.06 -1.17
C LEU A 16 1.36 7.65 -1.30
N VAL A 17 0.52 6.66 -1.63
CA VAL A 17 0.97 5.28 -1.90
C VAL A 17 1.96 5.27 -3.06
N ALA A 18 1.63 5.94 -4.17
CA ALA A 18 2.51 6.03 -5.33
C ALA A 18 3.83 6.74 -5.00
N LYS A 19 3.78 7.81 -4.19
CA LYS A 19 4.97 8.58 -3.80
C LYS A 19 5.91 7.83 -2.87
N TYR A 20 5.39 7.11 -1.88
CA TYR A 20 6.19 6.49 -0.83
C TYR A 20 6.38 4.97 -0.99
N GLY A 21 5.66 4.34 -1.91
CA GLY A 21 5.70 2.88 -2.12
C GLY A 21 5.22 2.08 -0.91
N LYS A 22 4.44 2.69 -0.02
CA LYS A 22 3.89 2.05 1.18
C LYS A 22 2.42 1.70 0.93
N PRO A 23 2.02 0.42 1.03
CA PRO A 23 0.63 0.03 0.80
C PRO A 23 -0.27 0.57 1.91
N ILE A 24 -1.49 0.93 1.54
CA ILE A 24 -2.57 1.35 2.46
C ILE A 24 -3.72 0.37 2.32
N ILE A 25 -4.36 0.06 3.45
CA ILE A 25 -5.59 -0.74 3.54
C ILE A 25 -6.58 0.04 4.39
N ILE A 26 -7.85 0.04 3.99
CA ILE A 26 -8.94 0.72 4.70
C ILE A 26 -9.81 -0.32 5.42
N ALA A 27 -10.25 0.03 6.63
CA ALA A 27 -11.39 -0.60 7.29
C ALA A 27 -12.52 0.42 7.39
N SER A 28 -13.72 0.05 6.93
CA SER A 28 -14.92 0.87 7.01
C SER A 28 -15.92 0.22 7.93
N GLU A 29 -16.13 0.83 9.10
CA GLU A 29 -17.09 0.37 10.11
C GLU A 29 -17.99 1.55 10.54
N PHE A 30 -18.81 2.05 9.61
CA PHE A 30 -19.78 3.11 9.91
C PHE A 30 -21.07 2.56 10.55
N GLY A 31 -21.18 1.24 10.74
CA GLY A 31 -22.37 0.59 11.30
C GLY A 31 -23.59 0.63 10.39
N SER A 32 -23.38 0.99 9.12
CA SER A 32 -24.42 1.12 8.09
C SER A 32 -23.94 0.45 6.82
N GLY A 33 -24.51 -0.71 6.51
CA GLY A 33 -24.12 -1.50 5.34
C GLY A 33 -24.17 -0.73 4.01
N TYR A 34 -25.07 0.27 3.90
CA TYR A 34 -25.11 1.15 2.73
C TYR A 34 -23.89 2.08 2.64
N ILE A 35 -23.52 2.72 3.76
CA ILE A 35 -22.37 3.63 3.80
C ILE A 35 -21.08 2.83 3.60
N ASP A 36 -20.94 1.71 4.32
CA ASP A 36 -19.75 0.85 4.23
C ASP A 36 -19.56 0.29 2.80
N ALA A 37 -20.64 -0.09 2.12
CA ALA A 37 -20.58 -0.53 0.71
C ALA A 37 -20.14 0.61 -0.23
N GLN A 38 -20.62 1.84 -0.02
CA GLN A 38 -20.24 2.99 -0.84
C GLN A 38 -18.77 3.38 -0.63
N VAL A 39 -18.32 3.39 0.62
CA VAL A 39 -16.92 3.63 0.99
C VAL A 39 -16.02 2.55 0.36
N GLY A 40 -16.40 1.28 0.49
CA GLY A 40 -15.66 0.17 -0.11
C GLY A 40 -15.57 0.27 -1.64
N LYS A 41 -16.68 0.61 -2.30
CA LYS A 41 -16.71 0.81 -3.76
C LYS A 41 -15.78 1.93 -4.21
N LEU A 42 -15.82 3.08 -3.52
CA LEU A 42 -14.97 4.23 -3.84
C LEU A 42 -13.47 3.91 -3.63
N ALA A 43 -13.13 3.21 -2.55
CA ALA A 43 -11.74 2.81 -2.26
C ALA A 43 -11.20 1.86 -3.34
N VAL A 44 -11.98 0.85 -3.74
CA VAL A 44 -11.59 -0.13 -4.78
C VAL A 44 -11.41 0.55 -6.14
N GLN A 45 -12.24 1.53 -6.49
CA GLN A 45 -12.06 2.32 -7.72
C GLN A 45 -10.72 3.08 -7.77
N LYS A 46 -10.12 3.36 -6.61
CA LYS A 46 -8.79 3.98 -6.48
C LYS A 46 -7.67 2.97 -6.26
N GLY A 47 -7.97 1.67 -6.36
CA GLY A 47 -7.00 0.59 -6.15
C GLY A 47 -6.62 0.36 -4.69
N ILE A 48 -7.40 0.88 -3.73
CA ILE A 48 -7.15 0.71 -2.30
C ILE A 48 -8.05 -0.40 -1.76
N PRO A 49 -7.48 -1.50 -1.22
CA PRO A 49 -8.27 -2.56 -0.59
C PRO A 49 -9.05 -2.01 0.61
N CYS A 50 -10.34 -2.37 0.69
CA CYS A 50 -11.22 -1.97 1.77
C CYS A 50 -11.91 -3.19 2.37
N TYR A 51 -11.89 -3.29 3.69
CA TYR A 51 -12.53 -4.36 4.46
C TYR A 51 -13.61 -3.78 5.37
N LEU A 52 -14.64 -4.58 5.67
CA LEU A 52 -15.72 -4.20 6.57
C LEU A 52 -15.29 -4.23 8.05
N LEU A 53 -14.39 -5.16 8.40
CA LEU A 53 -13.94 -5.35 9.77
C LEU A 53 -12.48 -4.91 9.93
N PRO A 54 -12.16 -4.11 10.95
CA PRO A 54 -10.78 -3.71 11.24
C PRO A 54 -9.82 -4.88 11.39
N ASP A 55 -10.26 -5.97 12.01
CA ASP A 55 -9.44 -7.18 12.22
C ASP A 55 -9.04 -7.84 10.90
N HIS A 56 -9.91 -7.79 9.87
CA HIS A 56 -9.57 -8.31 8.55
C HIS A 56 -8.52 -7.44 7.86
N ALA A 57 -8.65 -6.12 7.94
CA ALA A 57 -7.66 -5.20 7.40
C ALA A 57 -6.29 -5.39 8.09
N ALA A 58 -6.28 -5.53 9.42
CA ALA A 58 -5.07 -5.77 10.20
C ALA A 58 -4.42 -7.12 9.85
N ALA A 59 -5.21 -8.19 9.71
CA ALA A 59 -4.71 -9.50 9.33
C ALA A 59 -4.03 -9.48 7.95
N VAL A 60 -4.63 -8.81 6.97
CA VAL A 60 -4.05 -8.67 5.62
C VAL A 60 -2.78 -7.83 5.66
N LEU A 61 -2.78 -6.71 6.39
CA LEU A 61 -1.59 -5.87 6.53
C LEU A 61 -0.42 -6.64 7.18
N SER A 62 -0.71 -7.44 8.22
CA SER A 62 0.27 -8.32 8.86
C SER A 62 0.85 -9.35 7.88
N LYS A 63 0.01 -9.95 7.02
CA LYS A 63 0.47 -10.87 5.97
C LYS A 63 1.32 -10.19 4.91
N LEU A 64 1.00 -8.96 4.52
CA LEU A 64 1.85 -8.17 3.61
C LEU A 64 3.21 -7.87 4.22
N ALA A 65 3.26 -7.57 5.52
CA ALA A 65 4.52 -7.36 6.24
C ALA A 65 5.38 -8.64 6.26
N GLN A 66 4.78 -9.79 6.61
CA GLN A 66 5.44 -11.10 6.57
C GLN A 66 5.96 -11.43 5.16
N TYR A 67 5.18 -11.11 4.13
CA TYR A 67 5.61 -11.32 2.74
C TYR A 67 6.76 -10.40 2.34
N ALA A 68 6.76 -9.14 2.79
CA ALA A 68 7.87 -8.23 2.56
C ALA A 68 9.17 -8.72 3.23
N GLU A 69 9.08 -9.25 4.45
CA GLU A 69 10.22 -9.89 5.15
C GLU A 69 10.72 -11.12 4.40
N TYR A 70 9.80 -12.01 4.00
CA TYR A 70 10.13 -13.18 3.19
C TYR A 70 10.86 -12.79 1.89
N ARG A 71 10.36 -11.79 1.17
CA ARG A 71 11.00 -11.28 -0.05
C ARG A 71 12.40 -10.70 0.19
N ARG A 72 12.63 -10.05 1.32
CA ARG A 72 13.97 -9.57 1.71
C ARG A 72 14.93 -10.74 1.95
N ASN A 73 14.46 -11.78 2.64
CA ASN A 73 15.26 -12.95 2.98
C ASN A 73 15.55 -13.86 1.76
N LEU A 74 14.69 -13.83 0.74
CA LEU A 74 14.91 -14.53 -0.52
C LEU A 74 15.89 -13.84 -1.47
N SER A 75 16.18 -12.55 -1.28
CA SER A 75 17.15 -11.85 -2.11
C SER A 75 18.56 -12.22 -1.63
N PRO A 76 19.39 -12.94 -2.42
CA PRO A 76 20.67 -13.45 -1.93
C PRO A 76 21.68 -12.35 -1.61
N HIS A 77 21.43 -11.11 -2.00
CA HIS A 77 22.34 -9.98 -1.83
C HIS A 77 21.56 -8.79 -1.26
N GLY A 78 21.68 -8.59 0.06
CA GLY A 78 21.63 -7.23 0.60
C GLY A 78 22.52 -6.35 -0.26
N SER A 79 21.94 -5.29 -0.79
CA SER A 79 22.53 -4.38 -1.77
C SER A 79 23.91 -3.90 -1.34
N SER A 80 24.97 -4.55 -1.83
CA SER A 80 26.30 -3.94 -1.92
C SER A 80 26.31 -3.14 -3.22
N VAL A 81 25.78 -1.93 -3.18
CA VAL A 81 26.07 -0.92 -4.21
C VAL A 81 27.51 -0.45 -3.97
N LEU A 82 28.48 -1.27 -4.39
CA LEU A 82 29.76 -0.76 -4.85
C LEU A 82 29.63 -0.70 -6.37
N GLY A 83 29.35 0.50 -6.88
CA GLY A 83 29.41 0.75 -8.32
C GLY A 83 30.82 0.40 -8.84
N PRO A 84 30.95 0.01 -10.11
CA PRO A 84 32.27 -0.15 -10.68
C PRO A 84 32.92 1.24 -10.72
N GLU A 85 33.91 1.46 -9.86
CA GLU A 85 34.99 2.39 -10.16
C GLU A 85 35.62 1.88 -11.46
N CYS A 86 35.23 2.48 -12.59
CA CYS A 86 36.01 2.39 -13.82
C CYS A 86 37.36 3.03 -13.50
N GLN A 87 38.32 2.18 -13.11
CA GLN A 87 39.71 2.54 -12.94
C GLN A 87 40.22 3.11 -14.26
N ASP A 88 40.65 4.38 -14.21
CA ASP A 88 41.68 4.90 -15.07
C ASP A 88 42.84 3.91 -15.08
N ASN A 89 43.16 3.32 -16.25
CA ASN A 89 44.49 2.80 -16.52
C ASN A 89 44.83 3.00 -18.00
N LYS A 90 45.78 3.90 -18.21
CA LYS A 90 46.56 4.14 -19.43
C LYS A 90 47.04 2.84 -20.07
N SER A 91 47.09 2.85 -21.41
CA SER A 91 48.26 2.40 -22.16
C SER A 91 48.42 3.23 -23.43
#